data_AF-A0AA85AL26-F1
#
_entry.id   AF-A0AA85AL26-F1
#
_cell.length_a   1.000
_cell.length_b   1.000
_cell.length_c   1.000
_cell.angle_alpha   90.00
_cell.angle_beta   90.00
_cell.angle_gamma   90.00
#
_symmetry.space_group_name_H-M   'P 1'
#
loop_
_entity.id
_entity.type
_entity.pdbx_description
1 polymer ?
#
loop_
_entity_poly.entity_id
_entity_poly.type
_entity_poly.pdbx_seq_one_letter_code
_entity_poly.pdbx_strand_id
1 'polypeptide(L)'
;MTFKCPPSFQREADAKRPKVSADHISAFSDTSSDVGDLEDFSRPFNAPDSWDSETSNGPTTVGANEVTETTVRRLTVFLQKRALSNQEAQNKFPDQPRRFMQSELELQETLEEMQVLAANPELYPLLTEQTSPLSLLLGLLAHENTDISLSVIDLLHELLVVYKKLD
;
A
#
# COMPACT_ATOMS: atom_id res chain seq x y z
N MET A 1 -41.58 -3.73 -18.82
CA MET A 1 -40.41 -3.33 -18.00
C MET A 1 -39.29 -2.94 -18.95
N THR A 2 -39.02 -1.64 -19.08
CA THR A 2 -37.99 -1.10 -19.98
C THR A 2 -36.75 -0.76 -19.16
N PHE A 3 -35.67 -1.51 -19.36
CA PHE A 3 -34.37 -1.23 -18.76
C PHE A 3 -33.74 -0.02 -19.47
N LYS A 4 -33.45 1.03 -18.71
CA LYS A 4 -32.81 2.26 -19.20
C LYS A 4 -31.33 2.18 -18.88
N CYS A 5 -30.48 2.08 -19.91
CA CYS A 5 -29.02 2.15 -19.78
C CYS A 5 -28.57 3.52 -19.24
N PRO A 6 -27.52 3.59 -18.41
CA PRO A 6 -26.87 4.84 -18.02
C PRO A 6 -25.99 5.40 -19.17
N PRO A 7 -25.91 6.73 -19.35
CA PRO A 7 -25.16 7.33 -20.44
C PRO A 7 -23.65 7.25 -20.24
N SER A 8 -22.98 6.88 -21.32
CA SER A 8 -21.55 6.75 -21.50
C SER A 8 -20.81 8.08 -21.28
N PHE A 9 -19.61 7.97 -20.71
CA PHE A 9 -18.56 9.01 -20.69
C PHE A 9 -18.44 9.73 -22.03
N GLN A 10 -18.77 11.03 -22.07
CA GLN A 10 -18.39 11.91 -23.17
C GLN A 10 -17.24 12.81 -22.69
N ARG A 11 -16.05 12.58 -23.27
CA ARG A 11 -14.92 13.51 -23.23
C ARG A 11 -15.30 14.72 -24.10
N GLU A 12 -15.60 15.85 -23.47
CA GLU A 12 -15.57 17.14 -24.16
C GLU A 12 -14.14 17.68 -24.10
N ALA A 13 -13.50 17.68 -25.27
CA ALA A 13 -12.32 18.48 -25.54
C ALA A 13 -12.79 19.86 -26.00
N ASP A 14 -12.64 20.89 -25.17
CA ASP A 14 -12.73 22.27 -25.64
C ASP A 14 -11.54 23.09 -25.13
N ALA A 15 -10.68 23.42 -26.09
CA ALA A 15 -9.53 24.28 -25.94
C ALA A 15 -9.96 25.74 -26.16
N LYS A 16 -9.61 26.63 -25.23
CA LYS A 16 -9.37 28.07 -25.52
C LYS A 16 -8.54 28.71 -24.41
N ARG A 17 -7.24 28.83 -24.66
CA ARG A 17 -6.31 29.70 -23.91
C ARG A 17 -6.39 31.12 -24.50
N PRO A 18 -6.59 32.18 -23.70
CA PRO A 18 -6.62 33.55 -24.22
C PRO A 18 -5.23 34.02 -24.65
N LYS A 19 -5.17 34.75 -25.77
CA LYS A 19 -3.99 35.43 -26.31
C LYS A 19 -3.80 36.77 -25.57
N VAL A 20 -2.62 37.01 -25.01
CA VAL A 20 -2.17 38.35 -24.60
C VAL A 20 -0.95 38.71 -25.46
N SER A 21 -1.13 39.75 -26.29
CA SER A 21 -0.07 40.39 -27.05
C SER A 21 0.70 41.37 -26.17
N ALA A 22 1.98 41.52 -26.52
CA ALA A 22 2.96 42.40 -25.90
C ALA A 22 2.61 43.88 -26.06
N ASP A 23 2.84 44.67 -25.01
CA ASP A 23 3.28 46.06 -25.09
C ASP A 23 4.06 46.46 -23.82
N HIS A 24 5.32 46.83 -24.06
CA HIS A 24 6.11 47.88 -23.41
C HIS A 24 5.86 48.26 -21.94
N ILE A 25 6.82 47.98 -21.06
CA ILE A 25 7.43 48.98 -20.15
C ILE A 25 8.92 48.65 -19.97
N SER A 26 9.80 49.54 -20.44
CA SER A 26 11.22 49.58 -20.05
C SER A 26 11.44 50.68 -19.03
N ALA A 27 12.56 50.53 -18.30
CA ALA A 27 13.28 51.50 -17.47
C ALA A 27 12.90 51.53 -15.97
N PHE A 28 13.78 50.97 -15.13
CA PHE A 28 14.84 51.78 -14.52
C PHE A 28 15.99 50.89 -13.99
N SER A 29 17.20 51.24 -14.43
CA SER A 29 18.53 50.96 -13.85
C SER A 29 18.64 51.60 -12.43
N ASP A 30 19.60 51.36 -11.54
CA ASP A 30 20.84 50.57 -11.44
C ASP A 30 21.29 50.59 -9.95
N THR A 31 22.33 49.81 -9.65
CA THR A 31 23.33 49.97 -8.56
C THR A 31 23.10 49.26 -7.21
N SER A 32 23.89 48.18 -7.02
CA SER A 32 24.95 48.00 -6.00
C SER A 32 24.55 48.25 -4.53
N SER A 33 24.80 47.39 -3.55
CA SER A 33 25.88 46.42 -3.28
C SER A 33 25.56 45.81 -1.92
N ASP A 34 25.70 44.50 -1.72
CA ASP A 34 26.31 44.00 -0.47
C ASP A 34 26.69 42.52 -0.60
N VAL A 35 27.87 42.19 -0.08
CA VAL A 35 28.43 40.84 0.02
C VAL A 35 28.11 40.36 1.43
N GLY A 36 27.39 39.25 1.58
CA GLY A 36 27.08 38.71 2.90
C GLY A 36 26.49 37.31 2.87
N ASP A 37 27.37 36.34 3.10
CA ASP A 37 27.19 35.09 3.83
C ASP A 37 26.17 34.03 3.36
N LEU A 38 26.79 33.04 2.72
CA LEU A 38 26.46 31.62 2.70
C LEU A 38 26.38 31.05 4.14
N GLU A 39 25.29 30.30 4.39
CA GLU A 39 24.98 29.39 5.52
C GLU A 39 24.22 30.01 6.72
N ASP A 40 22.95 29.59 6.90
CA ASP A 40 22.58 28.95 8.18
C ASP A 40 21.36 28.02 7.99
N PHE A 41 21.69 26.74 7.90
CA PHE A 41 20.81 25.59 7.91
C PHE A 41 20.42 25.30 9.36
N SER A 42 19.42 25.99 9.93
CA SER A 42 18.86 25.58 11.23
C SER A 42 17.53 26.27 11.56
N ARG A 43 16.40 25.56 11.34
CA ARG A 43 15.56 25.08 12.46
C ARG A 43 14.86 23.76 12.09
N PRO A 44 15.05 22.70 12.88
CA PRO A 44 14.42 21.40 12.67
C PRO A 44 12.95 21.43 13.08
N PHE A 45 12.09 20.86 12.23
CA PHE A 45 10.74 20.48 12.61
C PHE A 45 10.85 19.38 13.67
N ASN A 46 10.43 19.68 14.90
CA ASN A 46 10.33 18.74 16.00
C ASN A 46 9.26 17.68 15.65
N ALA A 47 9.70 16.58 15.04
CA ALA A 47 8.93 15.35 14.99
C ALA A 47 9.32 14.53 16.24
N PRO A 48 8.36 14.12 17.09
CA PRO A 48 8.66 13.24 18.20
C PRO A 48 9.23 11.91 17.70
N ASP A 49 10.44 11.58 18.19
CA ASP A 49 11.04 10.26 18.15
C ASP A 49 10.06 9.21 18.67
N SER A 50 9.73 8.23 17.83
CA SER A 50 9.52 6.82 18.22
C SER A 50 9.12 5.99 17.01
N TRP A 51 10.07 5.76 16.10
CA TRP A 51 10.02 4.58 15.24
C TRP A 51 11.45 4.04 15.04
N ASP A 52 12.12 3.73 16.15
CA ASP A 52 13.18 2.74 16.12
C ASP A 52 12.56 1.39 16.49
N SER A 53 11.67 0.92 15.62
CA SER A 53 11.56 -0.51 15.42
C SER A 53 12.34 -0.77 14.16
N GLU A 54 13.54 -1.32 14.32
CA GLU A 54 14.22 -2.09 13.29
C GLU A 54 13.26 -3.19 12.82
N THR A 55 12.33 -2.83 11.93
CA THR A 55 11.61 -3.80 11.12
C THR A 55 12.63 -4.28 10.12
N SER A 56 13.39 -5.29 10.53
CA SER A 56 14.17 -6.13 9.63
C SER A 56 13.23 -6.53 8.49
N ASN A 57 13.32 -5.82 7.37
CA ASN A 57 12.69 -6.16 6.09
C ASN A 57 13.48 -7.31 5.46
N GLY A 58 13.76 -8.34 6.26
CA GLY A 58 14.41 -9.55 5.82
C GLY A 58 13.42 -10.39 5.00
N PRO A 59 13.91 -11.17 4.02
CA PRO A 59 13.09 -12.17 3.33
C PRO A 59 12.37 -13.01 4.39
N THR A 60 11.04 -12.99 4.40
CA THR A 60 10.25 -13.66 5.45
C THR A 60 10.06 -15.13 5.07
N THR A 61 11.15 -15.80 4.71
CA THR A 61 11.08 -17.26 4.56
C THR A 61 10.71 -17.83 5.92
N VAL A 62 9.47 -18.31 6.07
CA VAL A 62 9.05 -19.12 7.21
C VAL A 62 9.87 -20.41 7.10
N GLY A 63 11.10 -20.36 7.64
CA GLY A 63 11.96 -21.53 7.75
C GLY A 63 11.21 -22.59 8.53
N ALA A 64 11.53 -23.86 8.27
CA ALA A 64 10.91 -25.08 8.79
C ALA A 64 10.99 -25.27 10.33
N ASN A 65 10.90 -24.18 11.09
CA ASN A 65 10.63 -24.15 12.51
C ASN A 65 9.14 -24.35 12.70
N GLU A 66 8.78 -25.14 13.71
CA GLU A 66 7.40 -25.42 14.10
C GLU A 66 6.55 -24.14 14.07
N VAL A 67 5.43 -24.22 13.35
CA VAL A 67 4.51 -23.11 13.17
C VAL A 67 3.85 -22.87 14.51
N THR A 68 4.24 -21.78 15.16
CA THR A 68 3.81 -21.42 16.51
C THR A 68 2.84 -20.25 16.49
N GLU A 69 2.08 -20.07 17.55
CA GLU A 69 1.21 -18.90 17.76
C GLU A 69 1.92 -17.55 17.51
N THR A 70 3.19 -17.44 17.90
CA THR A 70 4.00 -16.24 17.67
C THR A 70 4.24 -15.98 16.18
N THR A 71 4.39 -17.04 15.38
CA THR A 71 4.53 -16.96 13.93
C THR A 71 3.25 -16.43 13.29
N VAL A 72 2.08 -16.92 13.73
CA VAL A 72 0.77 -16.45 13.26
C VAL A 72 0.59 -14.96 13.55
N ARG A 73 0.81 -14.55 14.79
CA ARG A 73 0.70 -13.14 15.20
C ARG A 73 1.65 -12.24 14.40
N ARG A 74 2.87 -12.71 14.14
CA ARG A 74 3.85 -11.98 13.32
C ARG A 74 3.36 -11.81 11.88
N LEU A 75 2.90 -12.88 11.23
CA LEU A 75 2.40 -12.85 9.86
C LEU A 75 1.19 -11.92 9.74
N THR A 76 0.27 -11.97 10.71
CA THR A 76 -0.86 -11.04 10.79
C THR A 76 -0.43 -9.57 10.84
N VAL A 77 0.58 -9.25 11.66
CA VAL A 77 1.11 -7.88 11.75
C VAL A 77 1.80 -7.47 10.44
N PHE A 78 2.52 -8.38 9.80
CA PHE A 78 3.15 -8.13 8.50
C PHE A 78 2.12 -7.89 7.40
N LEU A 79 1.04 -8.66 7.34
CA LEU A 79 -0.04 -8.44 6.38
C LEU A 79 -0.57 -7.00 6.49
N GLN A 80 -0.86 -6.54 7.70
CA GLN A 80 -1.36 -5.19 7.94
C GLN A 80 -0.34 -4.12 7.53
N LYS A 81 0.93 -4.29 7.91
CA LYS A 81 2.00 -3.34 7.58
C LYS A 81 2.24 -3.25 6.08
N ARG A 82 2.34 -4.39 5.39
CA ARG A 82 2.62 -4.44 3.95
C ARG A 82 1.42 -3.96 3.14
N ALA A 83 0.19 -4.28 3.53
CA ALA A 83 -1.00 -3.75 2.89
C ALA A 83 -1.09 -2.22 3.01
N LEU A 84 -0.80 -1.67 4.21
CA LEU A 84 -0.76 -0.23 4.40
C LEU A 84 0.35 0.43 3.57
N SER A 85 1.57 -0.13 3.59
CA SER A 85 2.70 0.38 2.82
C SER A 85 2.41 0.38 1.33
N ASN A 86 1.78 -0.69 0.82
CA ASN A 86 1.38 -0.80 -0.58
C ASN A 86 0.33 0.25 -0.95
N GLN A 87 -0.73 0.39 -0.14
CA GLN A 87 -1.76 1.40 -0.35
C GLN A 87 -1.19 2.82 -0.36
N GLU A 88 -0.26 3.13 0.57
CA GLU A 88 0.41 4.43 0.58
C GLU A 88 1.27 4.66 -0.66
N ALA A 89 1.95 3.63 -1.15
CA ALA A 89 2.80 3.73 -2.33
C ALA A 89 1.95 3.96 -3.61
N GLN A 90 0.80 3.29 -3.74
CA GLN A 90 -0.18 3.55 -4.80
C GLN A 90 -0.72 4.99 -4.72
N ASN A 91 -1.07 5.46 -3.53
CA ASN A 91 -1.57 6.83 -3.32
C ASN A 91 -0.50 7.89 -3.67
N LYS A 92 0.78 7.60 -3.40
CA LYS A 92 1.90 8.50 -3.72
C LYS A 92 2.23 8.51 -5.21
N PHE A 93 2.06 7.39 -5.91
CA PHE A 93 2.52 7.19 -7.29
C PHE A 93 1.48 6.50 -8.19
N PRO A 94 0.25 7.04 -8.32
CA PRO A 94 -0.88 6.33 -8.96
C PRO A 94 -0.61 5.95 -10.42
N ASP A 95 0.05 6.83 -11.18
CA ASP A 95 0.36 6.58 -12.60
C ASP A 95 1.73 5.93 -12.83
N GLN A 96 2.40 5.47 -11.77
CA GLN A 96 3.75 4.91 -11.86
C GLN A 96 3.84 3.54 -11.17
N PRO A 97 3.24 2.46 -11.73
CA PRO A 97 3.25 1.12 -11.14
C PRO A 97 4.64 0.61 -10.74
N ARG A 98 5.65 0.95 -11.55
CA ARG A 98 7.05 0.59 -11.27
C ARG A 98 7.59 1.15 -9.93
N ARG A 99 6.98 2.18 -9.34
CA ARG A 99 7.40 2.78 -8.06
C ARG A 99 6.88 2.00 -6.86
N PHE A 100 5.76 1.29 -6.98
CA PHE A 100 5.15 0.51 -5.89
C PHE A 100 5.18 -1.01 -6.11
N MET A 101 5.73 -1.47 -7.23
CA MET A 101 5.89 -2.90 -7.55
C MET A 101 6.58 -3.71 -6.43
N GLN A 102 7.59 -3.13 -5.76
CA GLN A 102 8.27 -3.81 -4.65
C GLN A 102 7.35 -4.04 -3.45
N SER A 103 6.51 -3.05 -3.09
CA SER A 103 5.58 -3.22 -1.98
C SER A 103 4.40 -4.15 -2.33
N GLU A 104 4.01 -4.22 -3.61
CA GLU A 104 3.07 -5.25 -4.09
C GLU A 104 3.65 -6.66 -3.93
N LEU A 105 4.90 -6.86 -4.37
CA LEU A 105 5.58 -8.15 -4.27
C LEU A 105 5.73 -8.58 -2.80
N GLU A 106 6.13 -7.66 -1.92
CA GLU A 106 6.19 -7.93 -0.48
C GLU A 106 4.81 -8.29 0.10
N LEU A 107 3.73 -7.61 -0.31
CA LEU A 107 2.38 -7.97 0.13
C LEU A 107 1.99 -9.38 -0.34
N GLN A 108 2.26 -9.71 -1.60
CA GLN A 108 2.02 -11.03 -2.19
C GLN A 108 2.78 -12.12 -1.42
N GLU A 109 4.08 -11.93 -1.15
CA GLU A 109 4.90 -12.87 -0.39
C GLU A 109 4.32 -13.15 1.00
N THR A 110 3.80 -12.13 1.69
CA THR A 110 3.14 -12.36 2.98
C THR A 110 1.85 -13.16 2.85
N LEU A 111 1.05 -12.94 1.80
CA LEU A 111 -0.14 -13.75 1.56
C LEU A 111 0.21 -15.22 1.32
N GLU A 112 1.30 -15.48 0.59
CA GLU A 112 1.82 -16.84 0.37
C GLU A 112 2.34 -17.46 1.66
N GLU A 113 3.11 -16.72 2.46
CA GLU A 113 3.61 -17.19 3.77
C GLU A 113 2.47 -17.49 4.74
N MET A 114 1.37 -16.73 4.69
CA MET A 114 0.17 -16.98 5.49
C MET A 114 -0.53 -18.31 5.18
N GLN A 115 -0.26 -18.95 4.03
CA GLN A 115 -0.80 -20.28 3.74
C GLN A 115 -0.32 -21.34 4.74
N VAL A 116 0.80 -21.10 5.43
CA VAL A 116 1.26 -21.96 6.53
C VAL A 116 0.21 -22.12 7.63
N LEU A 117 -0.64 -21.11 7.82
CA LEU A 117 -1.74 -21.14 8.77
C LEU A 117 -2.73 -22.21 8.35
N ALA A 118 -3.10 -22.26 7.06
CA ALA A 118 -4.06 -23.22 6.55
C ALA A 118 -3.64 -24.67 6.78
N ALA A 119 -2.34 -24.96 6.76
CA ALA A 119 -1.79 -26.28 7.04
C ALA A 119 -1.86 -26.70 8.53
N ASN A 120 -2.14 -25.78 9.46
CA ASN A 120 -2.12 -25.97 10.91
C ASN A 120 -3.48 -25.53 11.53
N PRO A 121 -4.53 -26.37 11.43
CA PRO A 121 -5.89 -26.01 11.83
C PRO A 121 -6.05 -25.62 13.30
N GLU A 122 -5.21 -26.13 14.19
CA GLU A 122 -5.19 -25.79 15.62
C GLU A 122 -4.89 -24.32 15.91
N LEU A 123 -4.33 -23.60 14.93
CA LEU A 123 -3.99 -22.18 15.04
C LEU A 123 -5.10 -21.25 14.56
N TYR A 124 -6.19 -21.78 13.99
CA TYR A 124 -7.30 -20.98 13.47
C TYR A 124 -7.99 -20.12 14.52
N PRO A 125 -8.19 -20.57 15.78
CA PRO A 125 -8.76 -19.73 16.82
C PRO A 125 -8.05 -18.37 16.95
N LEU A 126 -6.72 -18.36 16.80
CA LEU A 126 -5.90 -17.14 16.86
C LEU A 126 -6.23 -16.14 15.75
N LEU A 127 -6.56 -16.64 14.56
CA LEU A 127 -7.03 -15.79 13.45
C LEU A 127 -8.45 -15.30 13.71
N THR A 128 -9.34 -16.15 14.22
CA THR A 128 -10.75 -15.78 14.46
C THR A 128 -10.92 -14.78 15.61
N GLU A 129 -10.02 -14.80 16.60
CA GLU A 129 -9.96 -13.80 17.68
C GLU A 129 -9.62 -12.39 17.14
N GLN A 130 -8.98 -12.31 15.97
CA GLN A 130 -8.59 -11.06 15.34
C GLN A 130 -9.51 -10.75 14.15
N THR A 131 -10.42 -9.79 14.32
CA THR A 131 -11.33 -9.39 13.22
C THR A 131 -10.63 -8.55 12.14
N SER A 132 -9.64 -7.75 12.51
CA SER A 132 -8.95 -6.82 11.59
C SER A 132 -8.28 -7.50 10.38
N PRO A 133 -7.49 -8.59 10.56
CA PRO A 133 -6.82 -9.27 9.43
C PRO A 133 -7.81 -9.90 8.46
N LEU A 134 -8.91 -10.49 8.96
CA LEU A 134 -9.95 -11.06 8.11
C LEU A 134 -10.65 -9.97 7.27
N SER A 135 -11.00 -8.84 7.89
CA SER A 135 -11.56 -7.70 7.16
C SER A 135 -10.59 -7.17 6.11
N LEU A 136 -9.30 -7.14 6.41
CA LEU A 136 -8.26 -6.72 5.46
C LEU A 136 -8.16 -7.68 4.27
N LEU A 137 -8.13 -8.99 4.51
CA LEU A 137 -8.15 -10.00 3.44
C LEU A 137 -9.38 -9.83 2.54
N LEU A 138 -10.57 -9.65 3.13
CA LEU A 138 -11.78 -9.39 2.35
C LEU A 138 -11.70 -8.10 1.54
N GLY A 139 -11.04 -7.06 2.04
CA GLY A 139 -10.78 -5.83 1.30
C GLY A 139 -9.86 -6.04 0.09
N LEU A 140 -8.83 -6.88 0.24
CA LEU A 140 -7.87 -7.21 -0.83
C LEU A 140 -8.48 -8.03 -1.99
N LEU A 141 -9.69 -8.59 -1.83
CA LEU A 141 -10.42 -9.24 -2.94
C LEU A 141 -10.81 -8.25 -4.06
N ALA A 142 -10.89 -6.96 -3.76
CA ALA A 142 -11.21 -5.91 -4.73
C ALA A 142 -9.96 -5.15 -5.22
N HIS A 143 -8.76 -5.71 -5.00
CA HIS A 143 -7.51 -5.07 -5.35
C HIS A 143 -7.34 -4.95 -6.89
N GLU A 144 -6.72 -3.87 -7.36
CA GLU A 144 -6.57 -3.59 -8.79
C GLU A 144 -5.62 -4.57 -9.49
N ASN A 145 -4.59 -5.01 -8.78
CA ASN A 145 -3.73 -6.10 -9.20
C ASN A 145 -4.39 -7.44 -8.88
N THR A 146 -4.77 -8.15 -9.94
CA THR A 146 -5.51 -9.42 -9.87
C THR A 146 -4.71 -10.55 -9.23
N ASP A 147 -3.38 -10.50 -9.28
CA ASP A 147 -2.52 -11.52 -8.66
C ASP A 147 -2.68 -11.52 -7.14
N ILE A 148 -2.80 -10.33 -6.54
CA ILE A 148 -3.08 -10.18 -5.09
C ILE A 148 -4.45 -10.75 -4.74
N SER A 149 -5.48 -10.42 -5.53
CA SER A 149 -6.83 -10.94 -5.29
C SER A 149 -6.88 -12.47 -5.44
N LEU A 150 -6.14 -13.03 -6.39
CA LEU A 150 -6.02 -14.49 -6.56
C LEU A 150 -5.34 -15.14 -5.35
N SER A 151 -4.21 -14.58 -4.87
CA SER A 151 -3.53 -15.08 -3.67
C SER A 151 -4.43 -15.07 -2.43
N VAL A 152 -5.28 -14.05 -2.28
CA VAL A 152 -6.28 -14.01 -1.19
C VAL A 152 -7.33 -15.09 -1.35
N ILE A 153 -7.85 -15.32 -2.57
CA ILE A 153 -8.82 -16.39 -2.84
C ILE A 153 -8.21 -17.74 -2.50
N ASP A 154 -6.98 -18.01 -2.91
CA ASP A 154 -6.27 -19.26 -2.62
C ASP A 154 -6.09 -19.45 -1.11
N LEU A 155 -5.64 -18.41 -0.39
CA LEU A 155 -5.51 -18.46 1.07
C LEU A 155 -6.86 -18.74 1.76
N LEU A 156 -7.93 -18.03 1.38
CA LEU A 156 -9.26 -18.24 1.96
C LEU A 156 -9.81 -19.63 1.63
N HIS A 157 -9.57 -20.13 0.43
CA HIS A 157 -9.96 -21.47 0.02
C HIS A 157 -9.31 -22.52 0.91
N GLU A 158 -7.99 -22.45 1.10
CA GLU A 158 -7.25 -23.38 1.95
C GLU A 158 -7.75 -23.32 3.41
N LEU A 159 -7.98 -22.11 3.95
CA LEU A 159 -8.51 -21.94 5.30
C LEU A 159 -9.91 -22.56 5.47
N LEU A 160 -10.81 -22.35 4.51
CA LEU A 160 -12.20 -22.84 4.62
C LEU A 160 -12.34 -24.34 4.34
N VAL A 161 -11.56 -24.88 3.41
CA VAL A 161 -11.58 -26.31 3.08
C VAL A 161 -11.14 -27.15 4.28
N VAL A 162 -10.11 -26.69 4.99
CA VAL A 162 -9.60 -27.36 6.18
C VAL A 162 -10.60 -27.29 7.34
N TYR A 163 -11.28 -26.15 7.51
CA TYR A 163 -12.33 -26.01 8.54
C TYR A 163 -13.43 -27.07 8.39
N LYS A 164 -13.85 -27.37 7.17
CA LYS A 164 -14.85 -28.42 6.87
C LYS A 164 -14.40 -29.86 7.17
N LYS A 165 -13.11 -30.11 7.36
CA LYS A 165 -12.60 -31.45 7.72
C LYS A 165 -12.57 -31.71 9.23
N LEU A 166 -12.82 -30.69 10.05
CA LEU A 166 -12.79 -30.79 11.51
C LEU A 166 -14.15 -31.18 12.13
N ASP A 167 -15.22 -31.15 11.33
CA ASP A 167 -16.58 -31.62 11.67
C ASP A 167 -16.87 -32.99 11.04
#